data_AF-A0A263D514-F1
#
_entry.id   AF-A0A263D514-F1
#
_cell.length_a   1.000
_cell.length_b   1.000
_cell.length_c   1.000
_cell.angle_alpha   90.00
_cell.angle_beta   90.00
_cell.angle_gamma   90.00
#
_symmetry.space_group_name_H-M   'P 1'
#
loop_
_entity.id
_entity.type
_entity.pdbx_description
1 polymer ?
#
loop_
_entity_poly.entity_id
_entity_poly.type
_entity_poly.pdbx_seq_one_letter_code
_entity_poly.pdbx_strand_id
1 'polypeptide(L)'
;METLRRQAEERDRVINSAGWEVHRRWMVAGVVPLTRPGTTVTSGPSTDEPRLHGVQPAELREHPAVADRARRFQVEHGFDPLAPAELNLLRTRNNHWLRKFLRPGWIAGLLLAVAPFPLIIGLQEESAIAVNIGAAMAVLGVVAVGFAWRIRLARKSEIGAHLDVLREFKDLYRTSR
;
A
#
# COMPACT_ATOMS: atom_id res chain seq x y z
N MET A 1 -22.30 10.67 -26.93
CA MET A 1 -22.09 9.69 -25.82
C MET A 1 -22.15 8.24 -26.29
N GLU A 2 -22.94 7.92 -27.31
CA GLU A 2 -23.17 6.54 -27.78
C GLU A 2 -21.93 5.87 -28.42
N THR A 3 -21.09 6.66 -29.09
CA THR A 3 -19.84 6.20 -29.72
C THR A 3 -18.79 5.73 -28.71
N LEU A 4 -18.64 6.47 -27.60
CA LEU A 4 -17.71 6.10 -26.52
C LEU A 4 -18.13 4.81 -25.82
N ARG A 5 -19.43 4.56 -25.71
CA ARG A 5 -19.98 3.35 -25.10
C ARG A 5 -19.72 2.12 -25.97
N ARG A 6 -19.92 2.23 -27.29
CA ARG A 6 -19.56 1.18 -28.25
C ARG A 6 -18.07 0.85 -28.22
N GLN A 7 -17.21 1.87 -28.20
CA GLN A 7 -15.76 1.66 -28.12
C GLN A 7 -15.34 0.94 -26.82
N ALA A 8 -15.98 1.28 -25.68
CA ALA A 8 -15.70 0.60 -24.42
C ALA A 8 -16.15 -0.88 -24.43
N GLU A 9 -17.31 -1.18 -25.01
CA GLU A 9 -17.83 -2.54 -25.13
C GLU A 9 -17.00 -3.41 -26.09
N GLU A 10 -16.53 -2.83 -27.19
CA GLU A 10 -15.66 -3.51 -28.15
C GLU A 10 -14.28 -3.78 -27.56
N ARG A 11 -13.70 -2.80 -26.85
CA ARG A 11 -12.46 -2.96 -26.08
C ARG A 11 -12.58 -4.08 -25.05
N ASP A 12 -13.63 -4.06 -24.23
CA ASP A 12 -13.83 -5.07 -23.18
C ASP A 12 -14.03 -6.47 -23.79
N ARG A 13 -14.69 -6.57 -24.95
CA ARG A 13 -14.84 -7.84 -25.69
C ARG A 13 -13.51 -8.41 -26.16
N VAL A 14 -12.65 -7.58 -26.77
CA VAL A 14 -11.33 -8.00 -27.24
C VAL A 14 -10.45 -8.45 -26.07
N ILE A 15 -10.44 -7.68 -24.98
CA ILE A 15 -9.72 -8.00 -23.74
C ILE A 15 -10.16 -9.36 -23.18
N ASN A 16 -11.47 -9.56 -23.04
CA ASN A 16 -12.04 -10.81 -22.55
C ASN A 16 -11.72 -12.00 -23.47
N SER A 17 -11.73 -11.80 -24.79
CA SER A 17 -11.39 -12.85 -25.76
C SER A 17 -9.92 -13.30 -25.69
N ALA A 18 -9.03 -12.41 -25.25
CA ALA A 18 -7.63 -12.71 -25.00
C ALA A 18 -7.39 -13.34 -23.60
N GLY A 19 -8.46 -13.61 -22.84
CA GLY A 19 -8.41 -14.18 -21.49
C GLY A 19 -8.01 -13.18 -20.41
N TRP A 20 -8.14 -11.88 -20.68
CA TRP A 20 -7.92 -10.81 -19.71
C TRP A 20 -9.26 -10.27 -19.20
N GLU A 21 -9.33 -9.79 -17.97
CA GLU A 21 -10.51 -9.17 -17.36
C GLU A 21 -10.20 -7.72 -17.00
N VAL A 22 -11.18 -6.83 -17.18
CA VAL A 22 -11.04 -5.40 -16.87
C VAL A 22 -11.38 -5.14 -15.40
N HIS A 23 -10.42 -4.66 -14.61
CA HIS A 23 -10.67 -4.32 -13.21
C HIS A 23 -11.22 -2.89 -13.06
N ARG A 24 -12.51 -2.72 -13.35
CA ARG A 24 -13.18 -1.39 -13.41
C ARG A 24 -13.05 -0.55 -12.13
N ARG A 25 -12.84 -1.19 -10.97
CA ARG A 25 -12.70 -0.49 -9.67
C ARG A 25 -11.46 0.40 -9.59
N TRP A 26 -10.42 0.14 -10.39
CA TRP A 26 -9.13 0.86 -10.33
C TRP A 26 -8.83 1.63 -11.64
N MET A 27 -9.87 1.90 -12.42
CA MET A 27 -9.73 2.69 -13.65
C MET A 27 -9.40 4.15 -13.27
N VAL A 28 -8.16 4.57 -13.53
CA VAL A 28 -7.71 5.96 -13.42
C VAL A 28 -7.70 6.54 -14.84
N ALA A 29 -8.06 7.82 -15.00
CA ALA A 29 -8.19 8.47 -16.31
C ALA A 29 -7.03 8.12 -17.26
N GLY A 30 -7.33 7.34 -18.32
CA GLY A 30 -6.36 6.92 -19.35
C GLY A 30 -5.70 5.55 -19.16
N VAL A 31 -5.86 4.88 -18.01
CA VAL A 31 -5.22 3.57 -17.74
C VAL A 31 -6.28 2.51 -17.44
N VAL A 32 -6.29 1.42 -18.23
CA VAL A 32 -7.18 0.28 -18.06
C VAL A 32 -6.41 -0.86 -17.39
N PRO A 33 -6.65 -1.15 -16.09
CA PRO A 33 -6.01 -2.27 -15.42
C PRO A 33 -6.56 -3.60 -15.96
N LEU A 34 -5.69 -4.42 -16.54
CA LEU A 34 -6.01 -5.75 -17.06
C LEU A 34 -5.50 -6.82 -16.11
N THR A 35 -6.33 -7.83 -15.87
CA THR A 35 -6.01 -8.98 -15.02
C THR A 35 -6.17 -10.24 -15.86
N ARG A 36 -5.40 -11.29 -15.60
CA ARG A 36 -5.67 -12.61 -16.18
C ARG A 36 -5.84 -13.60 -15.03
N PRO A 37 -6.78 -14.56 -15.09
CA PRO A 37 -6.89 -15.61 -14.08
C PRO A 37 -5.53 -16.27 -13.83
N GLY A 38 -5.05 -16.26 -12.58
CA GLY A 38 -3.72 -16.76 -12.20
C GLY A 38 -2.55 -15.77 -12.33
N THR A 39 -2.78 -14.56 -12.85
CA THR A 39 -1.79 -13.47 -12.88
C THR A 39 -2.14 -12.39 -11.87
N THR A 40 -1.11 -11.71 -11.39
CA THR A 40 -1.25 -10.72 -10.32
C THR A 40 -1.17 -9.34 -10.89
N VAL A 41 -2.19 -8.54 -10.62
CA VAL A 41 -2.42 -7.24 -11.22
C VAL A 41 -1.48 -6.21 -10.59
N THR A 42 -0.39 -5.93 -11.28
CA THR A 42 0.42 -4.72 -11.13
C THR A 42 -0.35 -3.56 -11.77
N SER A 43 -1.44 -3.11 -11.15
CA SER A 43 -2.13 -1.91 -11.64
C SER A 43 -2.47 -0.98 -10.49
N GLY A 44 -1.47 -0.17 -10.18
CA GLY A 44 -1.56 0.99 -9.34
C GLY A 44 -0.14 1.43 -9.01
N PRO A 45 0.13 2.72 -8.81
CA PRO A 45 1.32 3.15 -8.10
C PRO A 45 1.15 2.67 -6.65
N SER A 46 1.37 1.38 -6.40
CA SER A 46 1.54 0.87 -5.05
C SER A 46 2.88 1.40 -4.60
N THR A 47 2.85 2.54 -3.92
CA THR A 47 3.99 3.13 -3.22
C THR A 47 4.60 2.18 -2.18
N ASP A 48 3.97 1.03 -1.92
CA ASP A 48 4.53 -0.12 -1.22
C ASP A 48 3.98 -1.43 -1.84
N GLU A 49 4.40 -1.77 -3.05
CA GLU A 49 4.54 -3.20 -3.37
C GLU A 49 5.42 -3.84 -2.27
N PRO A 50 5.16 -5.08 -1.80
CA PRO A 50 6.13 -5.79 -0.98
C PRO A 50 7.43 -5.82 -1.80
N ARG A 51 8.39 -5.01 -1.38
CA ARG A 51 9.31 -4.28 -2.27
C ARG A 51 10.32 -5.18 -2.98
N LEU A 52 9.89 -5.87 -4.02
CA LEU A 52 10.80 -6.52 -4.98
C LEU A 52 11.35 -5.54 -6.02
N HIS A 53 10.86 -4.28 -6.06
CA HIS A 53 11.38 -3.18 -6.91
C HIS A 53 11.69 -3.59 -8.36
N GLY A 54 10.81 -4.34 -8.99
CA GLY A 54 10.97 -4.78 -10.38
C GLY A 54 11.75 -6.08 -10.58
N VAL A 55 12.28 -6.72 -9.53
CA VAL A 55 12.85 -8.07 -9.61
C VAL A 55 11.71 -9.10 -9.52
N GLN A 56 11.65 -10.04 -10.45
CA GLN A 56 10.59 -11.04 -10.43
C GLN A 56 10.85 -12.08 -9.33
N PRO A 57 9.80 -12.60 -8.65
CA PRO A 57 9.95 -13.69 -7.68
C PRO A 57 10.64 -14.93 -8.25
N ALA A 58 10.47 -15.19 -9.56
CA ALA A 58 11.15 -16.28 -10.26
C ALA A 58 12.67 -16.06 -10.32
N GLU A 59 13.12 -14.85 -10.67
CA GLU A 59 14.54 -14.48 -10.72
C GLU A 59 15.20 -14.58 -9.33
N LEU A 60 14.47 -14.25 -8.27
CA LEU A 60 14.95 -14.38 -6.88
C LEU A 60 15.09 -15.84 -6.44
N ARG A 61 14.25 -16.74 -6.94
CA ARG A 61 14.33 -18.18 -6.63
C ARG A 61 15.53 -18.86 -7.28
N GLU A 62 16.01 -18.33 -8.40
CA GLU A 62 17.21 -18.84 -9.08
C GLU A 62 18.50 -18.50 -8.32
N HIS A 63 18.46 -17.52 -7.42
CA HIS A 63 19.63 -17.11 -6.65
C HIS A 63 19.84 -18.02 -5.42
N PRO A 64 20.98 -18.74 -5.30
CA PRO A 64 21.18 -19.77 -4.27
C PRO A 64 21.07 -19.21 -2.84
N ALA A 65 21.65 -18.04 -2.57
CA ALA A 65 21.57 -17.41 -1.24
C ALA A 65 20.13 -17.01 -0.84
N VAL A 66 19.30 -16.64 -1.82
CA VAL A 66 17.90 -16.25 -1.59
C VAL A 66 17.04 -17.50 -1.40
N ALA A 67 17.26 -18.54 -2.22
CA ALA A 67 16.59 -19.82 -2.10
C ALA A 67 16.85 -20.48 -0.74
N ASP A 68 18.10 -20.44 -0.25
CA ASP A 68 18.47 -20.96 1.06
C ASP A 68 17.79 -20.20 2.20
N ARG A 69 17.77 -18.86 2.12
CA ARG A 69 17.10 -18.03 3.14
C ARG A 69 15.58 -18.22 3.11
N ALA A 70 14.98 -18.34 1.93
CA ALA A 70 13.55 -18.63 1.77
C ALA A 70 13.20 -20.00 2.36
N ARG A 71 14.04 -21.03 2.16
CA ARG A 71 13.86 -22.34 2.77
C ARG A 71 13.95 -22.28 4.31
N ARG A 72 14.92 -21.55 4.86
CA ARG A 72 15.02 -21.35 6.32
C ARG A 72 13.78 -20.66 6.87
N PHE A 73 13.31 -19.61 6.21
CA PHE A 73 12.11 -18.88 6.60
C PHE A 73 10.86 -19.77 6.55
N GLN A 74 10.76 -20.63 5.54
CA GLN A 74 9.68 -21.63 5.44
C GLN A 74 9.70 -22.63 6.60
N VAL A 75 10.89 -23.07 7.04
CA VAL A 75 11.02 -23.96 8.21
C VAL A 75 10.65 -23.23 9.50
N GLU A 76 11.05 -21.97 9.66
CA GLU A 76 10.80 -21.16 10.85
C GLU A 76 9.33 -20.76 11.01
N HIS A 77 8.65 -20.44 9.91
CA HIS A 77 7.31 -19.84 9.93
C HIS A 77 6.21 -20.67 9.27
N GLY A 78 6.56 -21.76 8.58
CA GLY A 78 5.62 -22.72 7.99
C GLY A 78 5.08 -22.37 6.61
N PHE A 79 5.59 -21.33 5.94
CA PHE A 79 5.12 -20.91 4.61
C PHE A 79 6.26 -20.35 3.74
N ASP A 80 6.14 -20.50 2.41
CA ASP A 80 7.14 -20.01 1.45
C ASP A 80 6.93 -18.52 1.14
N PRO A 81 7.87 -17.63 1.51
CA PRO A 81 7.72 -16.18 1.32
C PRO A 81 7.76 -15.74 -0.17
N LEU A 82 8.20 -16.61 -1.09
CA LEU A 82 8.24 -16.34 -2.52
C LEU A 82 7.11 -17.05 -3.30
N ALA A 83 6.23 -17.78 -2.60
CA ALA A 83 5.08 -18.42 -3.25
C ALA A 83 4.12 -17.38 -3.84
N PRO A 84 3.64 -17.56 -5.08
CA PRO A 84 2.71 -16.62 -5.72
C PRO A 84 1.43 -16.36 -4.90
N ALA A 85 0.91 -17.41 -4.24
CA ALA A 85 -0.26 -17.32 -3.38
C ALA A 85 0.02 -16.46 -2.14
N GLU A 86 1.16 -16.66 -1.47
CA GLU A 86 1.56 -15.91 -0.28
C GLU A 86 1.88 -14.45 -0.61
N LEU A 87 2.55 -14.18 -1.73
CA LEU A 87 2.80 -12.83 -2.21
C LEU A 87 1.49 -12.07 -2.49
N ASN A 88 0.48 -12.74 -3.05
CA ASN A 88 -0.85 -12.14 -3.25
C ASN A 88 -1.60 -11.88 -1.95
N LEU A 89 -1.53 -12.82 -1.01
CA LEU A 89 -2.10 -12.63 0.32
C LEU A 89 -1.46 -11.44 1.01
N LEU A 90 -0.13 -11.37 0.99
CA LEU A 90 0.66 -10.28 1.56
C LEU A 90 0.33 -8.93 0.92
N ARG A 91 0.20 -8.87 -0.42
CA ARG A 91 -0.24 -7.66 -1.14
C ARG A 91 -1.63 -7.21 -0.70
N THR A 92 -2.58 -8.14 -0.61
CA THR A 92 -3.95 -7.86 -0.20
C THR A 92 -3.98 -7.32 1.23
N ARG A 93 -3.22 -7.94 2.13
CA ARG A 93 -3.08 -7.52 3.54
C ARG A 93 -2.37 -6.18 3.68
N ASN A 94 -1.30 -5.95 2.92
CA ASN A 94 -0.60 -4.67 2.92
C ASN A 94 -1.51 -3.54 2.45
N ASN A 95 -2.27 -3.75 1.36
CA ASN A 95 -3.24 -2.78 0.87
C ASN A 95 -4.39 -2.53 1.87
N HIS A 96 -4.84 -3.58 2.57
CA HIS A 96 -5.82 -3.44 3.64
C HIS A 96 -5.31 -2.52 4.75
N TRP A 97 -4.11 -2.79 5.26
CA TRP A 97 -3.49 -2.00 6.32
C TRP A 97 -3.17 -0.57 5.87
N LEU A 98 -2.70 -0.40 4.65
CA LEU A 98 -2.43 0.92 4.06
C LEU A 98 -3.70 1.77 3.99
N ARG A 99 -4.82 1.20 3.49
CA ARG A 99 -6.11 1.91 3.45
C ARG A 99 -6.61 2.28 4.86
N LYS A 100 -6.40 1.40 5.83
CA LYS A 100 -6.77 1.63 7.23
C LYS A 100 -5.93 2.74 7.86
N PHE A 101 -4.63 2.82 7.52
CA PHE A 101 -3.70 3.83 8.01
C PHE A 101 -3.89 5.20 7.34
N LEU A 102 -4.17 5.22 6.03
CA LEU A 102 -4.28 6.47 5.25
C LEU A 102 -5.32 7.43 5.81
N ARG A 103 -6.49 6.94 6.20
CA ARG A 103 -7.58 7.79 6.72
C ARG A 103 -7.18 8.57 8.00
N PRO A 104 -6.78 7.92 9.11
CA PRO A 104 -6.34 8.64 10.30
C PRO A 104 -5.04 9.40 10.08
N GLY A 105 -4.13 8.91 9.23
CA GLY A 105 -2.90 9.61 8.88
C GLY A 105 -3.16 10.94 8.16
N TRP A 106 -4.10 10.96 7.21
CA TRP A 106 -4.52 12.18 6.51
C TRP A 106 -5.21 13.17 7.45
N ILE A 107 -6.14 12.70 8.29
CA ILE A 107 -6.84 13.55 9.26
C ILE A 107 -5.84 14.15 10.24
N ALA A 108 -4.93 13.35 10.78
CA ALA A 108 -3.86 13.80 11.66
C ALA A 108 -2.99 14.87 10.98
N GLY A 109 -2.52 14.60 9.76
CA GLY A 109 -1.69 15.52 8.99
C GLY A 109 -2.41 16.84 8.72
N LEU A 110 -3.67 16.80 8.28
CA LEU A 110 -4.48 17.99 8.01
C LEU A 110 -4.71 18.82 9.28
N LEU A 111 -5.17 18.19 10.37
CA LEU A 111 -5.46 18.89 11.61
C LEU A 111 -4.21 19.52 12.22
N LEU A 112 -3.08 18.80 12.24
CA LEU A 112 -1.83 19.33 12.79
C LEU A 112 -1.19 20.39 11.89
N ALA A 113 -1.38 20.32 10.57
CA ALA A 113 -0.90 21.35 9.65
C ALA A 113 -1.74 22.63 9.73
N VAL A 114 -3.05 22.53 9.98
CA VAL A 114 -3.96 23.68 10.03
C VAL A 114 -4.10 24.27 11.45
N ALA A 115 -3.91 23.50 12.52
CA ALA A 115 -4.01 23.98 13.90
C ALA A 115 -3.16 25.22 14.25
N PRO A 116 -1.95 25.44 13.69
CA PRO A 116 -1.15 26.62 13.99
C PRO A 116 -1.81 27.93 13.56
N PHE A 117 -2.61 27.96 12.49
CA PHE A 117 -3.22 29.21 12.00
C PHE A 117 -4.16 29.87 13.01
N PRO A 118 -5.22 29.21 13.52
CA PRO A 118 -6.09 29.81 14.52
C PRO A 118 -5.37 30.05 15.87
N LEU A 119 -4.33 29.27 16.20
CA LEU A 119 -3.48 29.56 17.37
C LEU A 119 -2.74 30.89 17.22
N ILE A 120 -2.07 31.10 16.08
CA ILE A 120 -1.31 32.33 15.80
C ILE A 120 -2.25 33.53 15.76
N ILE A 121 -3.38 33.42 15.04
CA ILE A 121 -4.41 34.49 14.98
C ILE A 121 -4.94 34.79 16.38
N GLY A 122 -5.29 33.76 17.16
CA GLY A 122 -5.80 33.94 18.51
C GLY A 122 -4.80 34.59 19.47
N LEU A 123 -3.50 34.32 19.30
CA LEU A 123 -2.45 34.99 20.07
C LEU A 123 -2.22 36.44 19.63
N GLN A 124 -2.38 36.75 18.34
CA GLN A 124 -2.21 38.11 17.81
C GLN A 124 -3.40 39.02 18.13
N GLU A 125 -4.62 38.48 18.08
CA GLU A 125 -5.87 39.23 18.30
C GLU A 125 -6.40 39.10 19.73
N GLU A 126 -5.66 38.45 20.64
CA GLU A 126 -6.09 38.11 22.01
C GLU A 126 -7.44 37.37 22.07
N SER A 127 -7.77 36.66 20.98
CA SER A 127 -9.04 35.95 20.83
C SER A 127 -8.96 34.55 21.45
N ALA A 128 -9.52 34.42 22.64
CA ALA A 128 -9.63 33.13 23.35
C ALA A 128 -10.37 32.06 22.51
N ILE A 129 -11.33 32.47 21.68
CA ILE A 129 -12.09 31.56 20.80
C ILE A 129 -11.15 30.94 19.75
N ALA A 130 -10.34 31.75 19.07
CA ALA A 130 -9.42 31.26 18.06
C ALA A 130 -8.34 30.34 18.66
N VAL A 131 -7.81 30.69 19.84
CA VAL A 131 -6.88 29.82 20.58
C VAL A 131 -7.54 28.47 20.93
N ASN A 132 -8.77 28.47 21.42
CA ASN A 132 -9.50 27.24 21.77
C ASN A 132 -9.76 26.35 20.55
N ILE A 133 -10.10 26.94 19.39
CA ILE A 133 -10.28 26.20 18.13
C ILE A 133 -8.97 25.54 17.72
N GLY A 134 -7.87 26.29 17.72
CA GLY A 134 -6.55 25.76 17.36
C GLY A 134 -6.06 24.67 18.30
N ALA A 135 -6.28 24.83 19.61
CA ALA A 135 -5.99 23.81 20.61
C ALA A 135 -6.84 22.55 20.39
N ALA A 136 -8.14 22.70 20.12
CA ALA A 136 -9.02 21.57 19.84
C ALA A 136 -8.59 20.80 18.58
N MET A 137 -8.21 21.51 17.51
CA MET A 137 -7.68 20.89 16.29
C MET A 137 -6.38 20.13 16.56
N ALA A 138 -5.47 20.71 17.35
CA ALA A 138 -4.22 20.05 17.73
C ALA A 138 -4.48 18.77 18.54
N VAL A 139 -5.37 18.82 19.53
CA VAL A 139 -5.75 17.65 20.35
C VAL A 139 -6.35 16.55 19.48
N LEU A 140 -7.31 16.88 18.60
CA LEU A 140 -7.90 15.92 17.67
C LEU A 140 -6.85 15.33 16.70
N GLY A 141 -5.90 16.17 16.25
CA GLY A 141 -4.77 15.73 15.45
C GLY A 141 -3.91 14.69 16.17
N VAL A 142 -3.55 14.94 17.43
CA VAL A 142 -2.78 14.00 18.27
C VAL A 142 -3.54 12.70 18.50
N VAL A 143 -4.85 12.75 18.75
CA VAL A 143 -5.69 11.54 18.87
C VAL A 143 -5.65 10.72 17.58
N ALA A 144 -5.78 11.37 16.41
CA ALA A 144 -5.67 10.70 15.12
C ALA A 144 -4.28 10.09 14.88
N VAL A 145 -3.19 10.75 15.32
CA VAL A 145 -1.82 10.17 15.32
C VAL A 145 -1.78 8.91 16.17
N GLY A 146 -2.39 8.91 17.36
CA GLY A 146 -2.48 7.73 18.22
C GLY A 146 -3.16 6.54 17.54
N PHE A 147 -4.28 6.78 16.83
CA PHE A 147 -4.93 5.74 16.04
C PHE A 147 -4.06 5.23 14.90
N ALA A 148 -3.42 6.13 14.15
CA ALA A 148 -2.50 5.77 13.06
C ALA A 148 -1.32 4.93 13.59
N TRP A 149 -0.80 5.27 14.78
CA TRP A 149 0.25 4.51 15.46
C TRP A 149 -0.21 3.11 15.84
N ARG A 150 -1.41 2.95 16.42
CA ARG A 150 -1.97 1.62 16.75
C ARG A 150 -2.13 0.76 15.50
N ILE A 151 -2.56 1.34 14.39
CA ILE A 151 -2.68 0.64 13.11
C ILE A 151 -1.29 0.22 12.60
N ARG A 152 -0.28 1.08 12.74
CA ARG A 152 1.11 0.75 12.40
C ARG A 152 1.66 -0.41 13.23
N LEU A 153 1.38 -0.43 14.53
CA LEU A 153 1.77 -1.54 15.42
C LEU A 153 1.09 -2.85 15.01
N ALA A 154 -0.23 -2.82 14.76
CA ALA A 154 -0.97 -4.01 14.34
C ALA A 154 -0.50 -4.55 12.98
N ARG A 155 -0.19 -3.65 12.02
CA ARG A 155 0.46 -4.03 10.76
C ARG A 155 1.80 -4.70 11.00
N LYS A 156 2.64 -4.15 11.90
CA LYS A 156 3.96 -4.70 12.20
C LYS A 156 3.87 -6.10 12.79
N SER A 157 2.91 -6.37 13.68
CA SER A 157 2.72 -7.70 14.27
C SER A 157 2.21 -8.74 13.27
N GLU A 158 1.35 -8.36 12.31
CA GLU A 158 0.77 -9.32 11.36
C GLU A 158 1.67 -9.60 10.16
N ILE A 159 2.21 -8.55 9.51
CA ILE A 159 2.95 -8.69 8.24
C ILE A 159 4.41 -8.22 8.33
N GLY A 160 4.89 -7.77 9.49
CA GLY A 160 6.23 -7.19 9.65
C GLY A 160 7.34 -8.16 9.27
N ALA A 161 7.34 -9.36 9.85
CA ALA A 161 8.37 -10.38 9.60
C ALA A 161 8.48 -10.76 8.11
N HIS A 162 7.34 -10.84 7.41
CA HIS A 162 7.31 -11.14 5.97
C HIS A 162 7.88 -9.99 5.15
N LEU A 163 7.53 -8.75 5.49
CA LEU A 163 8.06 -7.58 4.80
C LEU A 163 9.56 -7.41 5.04
N ASP A 164 10.05 -7.77 6.23
CA ASP A 164 11.46 -7.68 6.58
C ASP A 164 12.27 -8.76 5.83
N VAL A 165 11.79 -10.00 5.71
CA VAL A 165 12.50 -11.03 4.92
C VAL A 165 12.54 -10.70 3.43
N LEU A 166 11.48 -10.09 2.88
CA LEU A 166 11.49 -9.65 1.48
C LEU A 166 12.50 -8.52 1.24
N ARG A 167 12.76 -7.66 2.23
CA ARG A 167 13.86 -6.68 2.14
C ARG A 167 15.21 -7.37 2.22
N GLU A 168 15.35 -8.36 3.09
CA GLU A 168 16.58 -9.17 3.22
C GLU A 168 16.92 -9.87 1.89
N PHE A 169 15.95 -10.47 1.20
CA PHE A 169 16.17 -11.10 -0.12
C PHE A 169 16.68 -10.11 -1.17
N LYS A 170 16.17 -8.89 -1.15
CA LYS A 170 16.63 -7.83 -2.05
C LYS A 170 18.08 -7.46 -1.75
N ASP A 171 18.42 -7.27 -0.48
CA ASP A 171 19.76 -6.90 -0.07
C ASP A 171 20.76 -8.01 -0.41
N LEU A 172 20.38 -9.27 -0.22
CA LEU A 172 21.15 -10.44 -0.64
C LEU A 172 21.36 -10.45 -2.17
N TYR A 173 20.29 -10.27 -2.95
CA TYR A 173 20.36 -10.25 -4.42
C TYR A 173 21.19 -9.08 -4.97
N ARG A 174 21.17 -7.92 -4.30
CA ARG A 174 21.94 -6.74 -4.72
C ARG A 174 23.42 -6.85 -4.38
N THR A 175 23.76 -7.49 -3.26
CA THR A 175 25.15 -7.61 -2.78
C THR A 175 25.92 -8.70 -3.52
N SER A 176 25.22 -9.69 -4.06
CA SER A 176 25.80 -10.81 -4.82
C SER A 176 25.96 -10.54 -6.32
N ARG A 177 25.66 -9.33 -6.79
CA ARG A 177 25.76 -8.89 -8.18
C ARG A 177 26.89 -7.88 -8.33
#